data_AF-A0A3D4F969-F1
#
_entry.id   AF-A0A3D4F969-F1
#
_cell.length_a   1.000
_cell.length_b   1.000
_cell.length_c   1.000
_cell.angle_alpha   90.00
_cell.angle_beta   90.00
_cell.angle_gamma   90.00
#
_symmetry.space_group_name_H-M   'P 1'
#
loop_
_entity.id
_entity.type
_entity.pdbx_description
1 polymer ?
#
loop_
_entity_poly.entity_id
_entity_poly.type
_entity_poly.pdbx_seq_one_letter_code
_entity_poly.pdbx_strand_id
1 'polypeptide(L)'
;WWYHGPQPVMLGDPSSLQQQMERSRGSIQLISKGIFPVPNRILENLDSSFARVLPHYGNLQETWQQWLDEVTGKAEIWRFHRRTLPSSEMENTHLPQVSQHIERLWAKQEVLHLIAQREQKKAIALASEHQLVTPVTGAVVLETQEQYDEMGLTPVPFDAVPSIPEPSTWALWCVGFILMLWGRHCSQRARKLG
;
A
#
# COMPACT_ATOMS: atom_id res chain seq x y z
N TRP A 1 -22.82 -4.63 13.38
CA TRP A 1 -21.40 -4.95 13.22
C TRP A 1 -21.30 -6.46 13.28
N TRP A 2 -20.82 -7.08 12.21
CA TRP A 2 -20.69 -8.53 12.12
C TRP A 2 -19.21 -8.88 12.12
N TYR A 3 -18.80 -9.72 13.08
CA TYR A 3 -17.44 -10.22 13.19
C TYR A 3 -17.40 -11.63 12.62
N HIS A 4 -16.46 -11.91 11.73
CA HIS A 4 -16.27 -13.23 11.15
C HIS A 4 -14.82 -13.70 11.31
N GLY A 5 -14.66 -15.02 11.39
CA GLY A 5 -13.34 -15.66 11.35
C GLY A 5 -12.77 -15.72 9.93
N PRO A 6 -11.63 -16.41 9.72
CA PRO A 6 -11.08 -16.60 8.39
C PRO A 6 -12.13 -17.21 7.44
N GLN A 7 -12.21 -16.70 6.21
CA GLN A 7 -13.11 -17.17 5.15
C GLN A 7 -12.29 -17.77 3.99
N PRO A 8 -11.65 -18.94 4.20
CA PRO A 8 -10.79 -19.56 3.19
C PRO A 8 -11.59 -20.22 2.05
N VAL A 9 -12.90 -20.40 2.23
CA VAL A 9 -13.79 -21.07 1.28
C VAL A 9 -14.96 -20.14 0.96
N MET A 10 -15.30 -20.01 -0.31
CA MET A 10 -16.51 -19.31 -0.76
C MET A 10 -17.73 -20.20 -0.53
N LEU A 11 -18.60 -19.79 0.39
CA LEU A 11 -19.84 -20.50 0.71
C LEU A 11 -21.02 -20.12 -0.21
N GLY A 12 -20.85 -19.08 -1.04
CA GLY A 12 -21.88 -18.61 -1.97
C GLY A 12 -21.36 -17.50 -2.89
N ASP A 13 -22.24 -16.99 -3.75
CA ASP A 13 -21.93 -15.90 -4.68
C ASP A 13 -21.93 -14.53 -3.96
N PRO A 14 -20.82 -13.76 -3.96
CA PRO A 14 -20.74 -12.44 -3.34
C PRO A 14 -21.50 -11.35 -4.10
N SER A 15 -21.98 -11.62 -5.32
CA SER A 15 -22.67 -10.63 -6.16
C SER A 15 -23.89 -10.01 -5.48
N SER A 16 -24.63 -10.78 -4.67
CA SER A 16 -25.79 -10.27 -3.94
C SER A 16 -25.40 -9.27 -2.84
N LEU A 17 -24.27 -9.53 -2.16
CA LEU A 17 -23.70 -8.61 -1.16
C LEU A 17 -23.25 -7.33 -1.86
N GLN A 18 -22.52 -7.46 -2.96
CA GLN A 18 -22.04 -6.34 -3.75
C GLN A 18 -23.21 -5.46 -4.23
N GLN A 19 -24.27 -6.06 -4.78
CA GLN A 19 -25.44 -5.34 -5.24
C GLN A 19 -26.15 -4.57 -4.10
N GLN A 20 -26.20 -5.14 -2.89
CA GLN A 20 -26.72 -4.42 -1.73
C GLN A 20 -25.83 -3.25 -1.34
N MET A 21 -24.51 -3.42 -1.36
CA MET A 21 -23.54 -2.36 -1.04
C MET A 21 -23.59 -1.21 -2.05
N GLU A 22 -23.67 -1.51 -3.35
CA GLU A 22 -23.87 -0.55 -4.43
C GLU A 22 -25.14 0.29 -4.20
N ARG A 23 -26.26 -0.36 -3.86
CA ARG A 23 -27.54 0.32 -3.58
C ARG A 23 -27.50 1.15 -2.31
N SER A 24 -26.68 0.77 -1.34
CA SER A 24 -26.56 1.44 -0.04
C SER A 24 -25.90 2.83 -0.11
N ARG A 25 -25.35 3.22 -1.26
CA ARG A 25 -24.62 4.49 -1.47
C ARG A 25 -23.52 4.72 -0.41
N GLY A 26 -22.85 3.65 0.00
CA GLY A 26 -21.76 3.68 0.99
C GLY A 26 -22.19 3.65 2.45
N SER A 27 -23.48 3.48 2.76
CA SER A 27 -23.95 3.25 4.14
C SER A 27 -23.57 1.86 4.66
N ILE A 28 -23.33 0.91 3.77
CA ILE A 28 -22.75 -0.40 4.10
C ILE A 28 -21.30 -0.41 3.61
N GLN A 29 -20.36 -0.55 4.54
CA GLN A 29 -18.94 -0.74 4.25
C GLN A 29 -18.46 -2.05 4.86
N LEU A 30 -17.71 -2.83 4.09
CA LEU A 30 -17.05 -4.02 4.60
C LEU A 30 -15.72 -3.61 5.23
N ILE A 31 -15.48 -4.02 6.46
CA ILE A 31 -14.22 -3.73 7.16
C ILE A 31 -13.51 -5.04 7.40
N SER A 32 -12.31 -5.17 6.83
CA SER A 32 -11.52 -6.38 6.89
C SER A 32 -10.32 -6.21 7.82
N LYS A 33 -10.14 -7.18 8.72
CA LYS A 33 -8.95 -7.32 9.54
C LYS A 33 -8.50 -8.78 9.55
N GLY A 34 -7.35 -9.04 8.93
CA GLY A 34 -6.70 -10.34 9.04
C GLY A 34 -6.16 -10.54 10.46
N ILE A 35 -6.70 -11.52 11.18
CA ILE A 35 -6.13 -12.01 12.45
C ILE A 35 -5.08 -13.10 12.18
N PHE A 36 -5.31 -13.89 11.13
CA PHE A 36 -4.42 -14.95 10.67
C PHE A 36 -4.02 -14.69 9.21
N PRO A 37 -2.87 -15.19 8.75
CA PRO A 37 -2.41 -15.08 7.37
C PRO A 37 -3.16 -16.07 6.46
N VAL A 38 -4.48 -15.95 6.43
CA VAL A 38 -5.37 -16.82 5.65
C VAL A 38 -6.09 -15.94 4.61
N PRO A 39 -6.20 -16.40 3.35
CA PRO A 39 -6.91 -15.64 2.33
C PRO A 39 -8.37 -15.41 2.73
N ASN A 40 -8.87 -14.22 2.42
CA ASN A 40 -10.29 -13.90 2.52
C ASN A 40 -10.87 -13.91 1.10
N ARG A 41 -11.40 -15.06 0.69
CA ARG A 41 -11.89 -15.27 -0.67
C ARG A 41 -13.06 -14.35 -1.04
N ILE A 42 -13.82 -13.88 -0.04
CA ILE A 42 -14.90 -12.91 -0.28
C ILE A 42 -14.33 -11.56 -0.71
N LEU A 43 -13.26 -11.08 -0.06
CA LEU A 43 -12.60 -9.82 -0.43
C LEU A 43 -11.91 -9.87 -1.79
N GLU A 44 -11.31 -11.00 -2.14
CA GLU A 44 -10.65 -11.19 -3.44
C GLU A 44 -11.64 -11.09 -4.60
N ASN A 45 -12.90 -11.45 -4.37
CA ASN A 45 -13.96 -11.47 -5.39
C ASN A 45 -14.91 -10.26 -5.30
N LEU A 46 -14.71 -9.35 -4.34
CA LEU A 46 -15.46 -8.11 -4.23
C LEU A 46 -14.66 -6.96 -4.84
N ASP A 47 -15.37 -5.96 -5.38
CA ASP A 47 -14.72 -4.71 -5.72
C ASP A 47 -14.12 -4.07 -4.45
N SER A 48 -12.80 -3.83 -4.52
CA SER A 48 -12.00 -3.18 -3.48
C SER A 48 -12.54 -1.84 -3.00
N SER A 49 -13.36 -1.14 -3.81
CA SER A 49 -13.99 0.13 -3.44
C SER A 49 -14.98 0.00 -2.27
N PHE A 50 -15.54 -1.18 -2.06
CA PHE A 50 -16.51 -1.48 -1.00
C PHE A 50 -15.88 -1.95 0.31
N ALA A 51 -14.58 -2.23 0.31
CA ALA A 51 -13.88 -2.80 1.44
C ALA A 51 -12.77 -1.88 1.97
N ARG A 52 -12.75 -1.70 3.29
CA ARG A 52 -11.64 -1.06 4.00
C ARG A 52 -10.84 -2.12 4.74
N VAL A 53 -9.56 -2.26 4.41
CA VAL A 53 -8.63 -3.11 5.15
C VAL A 53 -8.03 -2.29 6.29
N LEU A 54 -8.17 -2.78 7.52
CA LEU A 54 -7.58 -2.13 8.68
C LEU A 54 -6.07 -2.39 8.75
N PRO A 55 -5.24 -1.35 8.91
CA PRO A 55 -3.81 -1.51 9.12
C PRO A 55 -3.52 -2.36 10.36
N HIS A 56 -2.36 -3.02 10.38
CA HIS A 56 -1.91 -3.84 11.50
C HIS A 56 -0.90 -3.08 12.35
N TYR A 57 -1.41 -2.46 13.43
CA TYR A 57 -0.60 -1.80 14.44
C TYR A 57 -0.31 -2.79 15.56
N GLY A 58 0.71 -3.62 15.36
CA GLY A 58 1.21 -4.53 16.40
C GLY A 58 0.11 -5.45 16.96
N ASN A 59 -0.37 -5.17 18.17
CA ASN A 59 -1.34 -6.04 18.83
C ASN A 59 -2.79 -5.78 18.35
N LEU A 60 -3.58 -6.86 18.28
CA LEU A 60 -4.94 -6.82 17.75
C LEU A 60 -5.87 -5.95 18.62
N GLN A 61 -5.67 -5.95 19.94
CA GLN A 61 -6.52 -5.26 20.90
C GLN A 61 -6.35 -3.73 20.81
N GLU A 62 -5.12 -3.24 20.76
CA GLU A 62 -4.76 -1.84 20.53
C GLU A 62 -5.25 -1.38 19.17
N THR A 63 -5.02 -2.16 18.11
CA THR A 63 -5.55 -1.83 16.78
C THR A 63 -7.07 -1.67 16.81
N TRP A 64 -7.79 -2.59 17.48
CA TRP A 64 -9.24 -2.51 17.59
C TRP A 64 -9.71 -1.35 18.44
N GLN A 65 -9.06 -1.12 19.59
CA GLN A 65 -9.41 -0.03 20.50
C GLN A 65 -9.22 1.31 19.81
N GLN A 66 -8.08 1.51 19.15
CA GLN A 66 -7.78 2.71 18.38
C GLN A 66 -8.82 2.94 17.29
N TRP A 67 -9.16 1.90 16.52
CA TRP A 67 -10.18 2.03 15.48
C TRP A 67 -11.58 2.30 16.04
N LEU A 68 -11.96 1.68 17.17
CA LEU A 68 -13.23 1.96 17.84
C LEU A 68 -13.27 3.40 18.35
N ASP A 69 -12.17 3.88 18.93
CA ASP A 69 -12.09 5.26 19.42
C ASP A 69 -12.16 6.26 18.25
N GLU A 70 -11.60 5.92 17.08
CA GLU A 70 -11.77 6.71 15.85
C GLU A 70 -13.22 6.73 15.36
N VAL A 71 -13.90 5.58 15.27
CA VAL A 71 -15.28 5.52 14.75
C VAL A 71 -16.29 6.11 15.73
N THR A 72 -16.05 5.97 17.04
CA THR A 72 -16.92 6.54 18.09
C THR A 72 -16.63 8.01 18.41
N GLY A 73 -15.59 8.60 17.79
CA GLY A 73 -15.20 9.99 18.00
C GLY A 73 -14.55 10.26 19.36
N LYS A 74 -14.06 9.23 20.04
CA LYS A 74 -13.31 9.35 21.30
C LYS A 74 -11.83 9.68 21.08
N ALA A 75 -11.28 9.32 19.93
CA ALA A 75 -9.93 9.66 19.55
C ALA A 75 -9.88 11.02 18.85
N GLU A 76 -8.87 11.83 19.19
CA GLU A 76 -8.51 13.01 18.40
C GLU A 76 -7.79 12.54 17.13
N ILE A 77 -8.50 12.60 15.99
CA ILE A 77 -7.99 12.08 14.72
C ILE A 77 -7.39 13.24 13.92
N TRP A 78 -6.09 13.17 13.68
CA TRP A 78 -5.44 14.07 12.73
C TRP A 78 -5.86 13.71 11.32
N ARG A 79 -6.53 14.64 10.63
CA ARG A 79 -6.86 14.51 9.20
C ARG A 79 -6.00 15.44 8.39
N PHE A 80 -5.30 14.88 7.41
CA PHE A 80 -4.63 15.69 6.40
C PHE A 80 -5.67 16.36 5.52
N HIS A 81 -5.73 17.68 5.58
CA HIS A 81 -6.48 18.46 4.61
C HIS A 81 -5.54 18.89 3.48
N ARG A 82 -5.91 18.58 2.24
CA ARG A 82 -5.14 18.97 1.06
C ARG A 82 -5.86 20.10 0.35
N ARG A 83 -5.12 21.08 -0.15
CA ARG A 83 -5.64 22.20 -0.93
C ARG A 83 -4.68 22.45 -2.08
N THR A 84 -5.24 22.62 -3.27
CA THR A 84 -4.51 23.09 -4.44
C THR A 84 -4.34 24.60 -4.34
N LEU A 85 -3.12 25.08 -4.54
CA LEU A 85 -2.81 26.51 -4.58
C LEU A 85 -2.54 26.91 -6.04
N PRO A 86 -3.03 28.07 -6.50
CA PRO A 86 -2.67 28.58 -7.82
C PRO A 86 -1.17 28.91 -7.87
N SER A 87 -0.55 28.72 -9.04
CA SER A 87 0.89 28.90 -9.23
C SER A 87 1.40 30.29 -8.82
N SER A 88 0.56 31.33 -8.91
CA SER A 88 0.87 32.69 -8.46
C SER A 88 1.10 32.81 -6.95
N GLU A 89 0.49 31.94 -6.13
CA GLU A 89 0.73 31.88 -4.69
C GLU A 89 2.01 31.07 -4.36
N MET A 90 2.50 30.27 -5.30
CA MET A 90 3.72 29.45 -5.14
C MET A 90 5.00 30.24 -5.41
N GLU A 91 4.97 31.27 -6.27
CA GLU A 91 6.16 32.04 -6.70
C GLU A 91 6.93 32.70 -5.54
N ASN A 92 6.29 32.95 -4.40
CA ASN A 92 6.90 33.59 -3.23
C ASN A 92 7.16 32.63 -2.05
N THR A 93 6.93 31.32 -2.23
CA THR A 93 7.02 30.35 -1.14
C THR A 93 8.07 29.29 -1.45
N HIS A 94 9.15 29.26 -0.67
CA HIS A 94 10.18 28.22 -0.79
C HIS A 94 9.65 26.90 -0.20
N LEU A 95 8.95 26.12 -1.03
CA LEU A 95 8.37 24.85 -0.61
C LEU A 95 9.44 23.77 -0.53
N PRO A 96 9.43 22.92 0.52
CA PRO A 96 10.34 21.79 0.59
C PRO A 96 10.04 20.79 -0.53
N GLN A 97 11.07 20.34 -1.23
CA GLN A 97 10.93 19.25 -2.19
C GLN A 97 10.53 17.98 -1.45
N VAL A 98 9.43 17.36 -1.86
CA VAL A 98 8.95 16.10 -1.29
C VAL A 98 9.51 14.92 -2.06
N SER A 99 9.49 13.73 -1.45
CA SER A 99 9.89 12.51 -2.15
C SER A 99 8.87 12.13 -3.22
N GLN A 100 9.35 11.43 -4.26
CA GLN A 100 8.52 10.92 -5.35
C GLN A 100 7.39 9.99 -4.85
N HIS A 101 7.57 9.35 -3.69
CA HIS A 101 6.52 8.52 -3.08
C HIS A 101 5.32 9.35 -2.60
N ILE A 102 5.55 10.56 -2.07
CA ILE A 102 4.46 11.45 -1.63
C ILE A 102 3.69 11.97 -2.84
N GLU A 103 4.38 12.29 -3.92
CA GLU A 103 3.79 12.67 -5.19
C GLU A 103 2.90 11.55 -5.76
N ARG A 104 3.42 10.31 -5.83
CA ARG A 104 2.64 9.14 -6.26
C ARG A 104 1.43 8.87 -5.36
N LEU A 105 1.57 9.10 -4.05
CA LEU A 105 0.44 8.98 -3.11
C LEU A 105 -0.64 10.03 -3.39
N TRP A 106 -0.25 11.26 -3.72
CA TRP A 106 -1.18 12.29 -4.18
C TRP A 106 -1.86 11.90 -5.49
N ALA A 107 -1.09 11.53 -6.51
CA ALA A 107 -1.62 11.17 -7.82
C ALA A 107 -2.61 10.00 -7.73
N LYS A 108 -2.32 8.97 -6.92
CA LYS A 108 -3.25 7.86 -6.68
C LYS A 108 -4.61 8.33 -6.15
N GLN A 109 -4.60 9.26 -5.19
CA GLN A 109 -5.83 9.78 -4.61
C GLN A 109 -6.61 10.64 -5.60
N GLU A 110 -5.91 11.47 -6.37
CA GLU A 110 -6.52 12.33 -7.38
C GLU A 110 -7.14 11.51 -8.52
N VAL A 111 -6.48 10.44 -8.97
CA VAL A 111 -7.05 9.49 -9.94
C VAL A 111 -8.37 8.90 -9.44
N LEU A 112 -8.43 8.45 -8.19
CA LEU A 112 -9.67 7.93 -7.59
C LEU A 112 -10.76 9.01 -7.51
N HIS A 113 -10.39 10.27 -7.23
CA HIS A 113 -11.32 11.40 -7.22
C HIS A 113 -11.90 11.68 -8.63
N LEU A 114 -11.04 11.69 -9.65
CA LEU A 114 -11.44 11.88 -11.05
C LEU A 114 -12.34 10.73 -11.54
N ILE A 115 -12.07 9.50 -11.13
CA ILE A 115 -12.94 8.35 -11.42
C ILE A 115 -14.33 8.57 -10.83
N ALA A 116 -14.42 9.02 -9.57
CA ALA A 116 -15.69 9.31 -8.91
C ALA A 116 -16.46 10.47 -9.60
N GLN A 117 -15.74 11.44 -10.15
CA GLN A 117 -16.30 12.54 -10.96
C GLN A 117 -16.63 12.14 -12.41
N ARG A 118 -16.38 10.89 -12.80
CA ARG A 118 -16.55 10.36 -14.16
C ARG A 118 -15.64 11.02 -15.21
N GLU A 119 -14.53 11.61 -14.78
CA GLU A 119 -13.51 12.22 -15.66
C GLU A 119 -12.43 11.20 -16.07
N GLN A 120 -12.84 10.07 -16.65
CA GLN A 120 -11.96 8.93 -16.94
C GLN A 120 -10.71 9.30 -17.77
N LYS A 121 -10.84 10.18 -18.77
CA LYS A 121 -9.70 10.58 -19.62
C LYS A 121 -8.59 11.25 -18.81
N LYS A 122 -8.95 12.14 -17.87
CA LYS A 122 -7.97 12.81 -17.00
C LYS A 122 -7.38 11.81 -15.99
N ALA A 123 -8.22 10.92 -15.46
CA ALA A 123 -7.77 9.86 -14.55
C ALA A 123 -6.73 8.94 -15.21
N ILE A 124 -6.96 8.52 -16.46
CA ILE A 124 -6.01 7.70 -17.23
C ILE A 124 -4.71 8.46 -17.46
N ALA A 125 -4.78 9.71 -17.93
CA ALA A 125 -3.58 10.52 -18.19
C ALA A 125 -2.70 10.68 -16.94
N LEU A 126 -3.31 11.05 -15.81
CA LEU A 126 -2.61 11.22 -14.54
C LEU A 126 -2.03 9.91 -14.01
N ALA A 127 -2.78 8.81 -14.10
CA ALA A 127 -2.30 7.50 -13.68
C ALA A 127 -1.11 7.03 -14.54
N SER A 128 -1.16 7.25 -15.85
CA SER A 128 -0.07 6.92 -16.77
C SER A 128 1.19 7.76 -16.51
N GLU A 129 1.04 9.07 -16.30
CA GLU A 129 2.14 9.98 -16.01
C GLU A 129 2.93 9.57 -14.77
N HIS A 130 2.23 9.15 -13.71
CA HIS A 130 2.86 8.72 -12.47
C HIS A 130 3.11 7.19 -12.37
N GLN A 131 2.90 6.44 -13.47
CA GLN A 131 3.09 4.98 -13.54
C GLN A 131 2.32 4.21 -12.46
N LEU A 132 1.06 4.58 -12.26
CA LEU A 132 0.19 4.00 -11.24
C LEU A 132 -0.73 2.94 -11.85
N VAL A 133 -0.80 1.78 -11.17
CA VAL A 133 -1.83 0.77 -11.42
C VAL A 133 -3.08 1.13 -10.63
N THR A 134 -4.18 1.35 -11.33
CA THR A 134 -5.46 1.84 -10.77
C THR A 134 -6.64 1.15 -11.47
N PRO A 135 -7.90 1.31 -11.03
CA PRO A 135 -9.04 0.69 -11.72
C PRO A 135 -9.19 1.10 -13.20
N VAL A 136 -8.53 2.19 -13.63
CA VAL A 136 -8.53 2.67 -15.04
C VAL A 136 -7.22 2.39 -15.77
N THR A 137 -6.20 1.84 -15.09
CA THR A 137 -4.88 1.54 -15.66
C THR A 137 -4.35 0.21 -15.14
N GLY A 138 -4.09 -0.75 -16.04
CA GLY A 138 -3.49 -2.04 -15.70
C GLY A 138 -1.98 -2.04 -15.90
N ALA A 139 -1.27 -2.91 -15.16
CA ALA A 139 0.08 -3.33 -15.54
C ALA A 139 -0.04 -4.63 -16.33
N VAL A 140 0.49 -4.64 -17.54
CA VAL A 140 0.62 -5.86 -18.35
C VAL A 140 2.06 -6.32 -18.19
N VAL A 141 2.23 -7.51 -17.61
CA VAL A 141 3.53 -8.16 -17.51
C VAL A 141 3.70 -9.00 -18.77
N LEU A 142 4.67 -8.63 -19.59
CA LEU A 142 5.10 -9.42 -20.73
C LEU A 142 6.32 -10.23 -20.29
N GLU A 143 6.17 -11.55 -20.33
CA GLU A 143 7.19 -12.49 -19.83
C GLU A 143 8.10 -12.98 -20.96
N THR A 144 7.59 -13.07 -22.19
CA THR A 144 8.34 -13.59 -23.34
C THR A 144 8.63 -12.50 -24.37
N GLN A 145 9.79 -12.59 -25.02
CA GLN A 145 10.18 -11.66 -26.09
C GLN A 145 9.16 -11.63 -27.24
N GLU A 146 8.54 -12.78 -27.54
CA GLU A 146 7.47 -12.88 -28.55
C GLU A 146 6.27 -11.99 -28.22
N GLN A 147 5.90 -11.86 -26.93
CA GLN A 147 4.82 -10.97 -26.51
C GLN A 147 5.17 -9.49 -26.63
N TYR A 148 6.45 -9.14 -26.47
CA TYR A 148 6.95 -7.79 -26.73
C TYR A 148 6.86 -7.45 -28.22
N ASP A 149 7.26 -8.39 -29.06
CA ASP A 149 7.25 -8.23 -30.52
C ASP A 149 5.82 -8.14 -31.07
N GLU A 150 4.88 -8.94 -30.55
CA GLU A 150 3.45 -8.88 -30.91
C GLU A 150 2.79 -7.55 -30.53
N MET A 151 3.19 -6.96 -29.40
CA MET A 151 2.66 -5.68 -28.91
C MET A 151 3.45 -4.46 -29.44
N GLY A 152 4.51 -4.68 -30.22
CA GLY A 152 5.37 -3.62 -30.73
C GLY A 152 6.10 -2.82 -29.64
N LEU A 153 6.41 -3.47 -28.51
CA LEU A 153 7.04 -2.86 -27.34
C LEU A 153 8.49 -3.31 -27.22
N THR A 154 9.39 -2.41 -26.86
CA THR A 154 10.78 -2.77 -26.52
C THR A 154 10.91 -2.97 -25.01
N PRO A 155 11.57 -4.04 -24.54
CA PRO A 155 11.75 -4.28 -23.12
C PRO A 155 12.52 -3.13 -22.46
N VAL A 156 12.05 -2.73 -21.27
CA VAL A 156 12.67 -1.67 -20.49
C VAL A 156 14.03 -2.18 -19.95
N PRO A 157 15.12 -1.42 -20.08
CA PRO A 157 16.43 -1.83 -19.57
C PRO A 157 16.38 -2.03 -18.05
N PHE A 158 17.04 -3.08 -17.56
CA PHE A 158 17.05 -3.49 -16.14
C PHE A 158 17.47 -2.36 -15.18
N ASP A 159 18.32 -1.44 -15.63
CA ASP A 159 18.81 -0.31 -14.83
C ASP A 159 17.75 0.78 -14.55
N ALA A 160 16.60 0.74 -15.24
CA ALA A 160 15.50 1.68 -15.04
C ALA A 160 14.49 1.23 -13.95
N VAL A 161 14.64 0.00 -13.44
CA VAL A 161 13.82 -0.47 -12.32
C VAL A 161 14.47 0.02 -11.02
N PRO A 162 13.76 0.74 -10.14
CA PRO A 162 14.30 1.16 -8.86
C PRO A 162 14.61 -0.09 -8.03
N SER A 163 15.88 -0.51 -8.04
CA SER A 163 16.37 -1.61 -7.23
C SER A 163 16.31 -1.18 -5.77
N ILE A 164 15.73 -2.05 -4.94
CA ILE A 164 15.89 -1.94 -3.49
C ILE A 164 17.40 -2.06 -3.27
N PRO A 165 18.08 -1.07 -2.65
CA PRO A 165 19.50 -1.17 -2.43
C PRO A 165 19.73 -2.38 -1.55
N GLU A 166 20.29 -3.44 -2.14
CA GLU A 166 20.70 -4.60 -1.37
C GLU A 166 21.70 -4.10 -0.33
N PRO A 167 21.58 -4.56 0.93
CA PRO A 167 22.54 -4.18 1.96
C PRO A 167 23.92 -4.50 1.41
N SER A 168 24.72 -3.45 1.25
CA SER A 168 25.99 -3.53 0.54
C SER A 168 26.81 -4.67 1.16
N THR A 169 27.41 -5.53 0.33
CA THR A 169 28.07 -6.76 0.80
C THR A 169 29.07 -6.44 1.92
N TRP A 170 29.74 -5.29 1.83
CA TRP A 170 30.65 -4.76 2.85
C TRP A 170 30.00 -4.51 4.22
N ALA A 171 28.75 -4.02 4.27
CA ALA A 171 28.02 -3.84 5.52
C ALA A 171 27.79 -5.18 6.25
N LEU A 172 27.47 -6.25 5.51
CA LEU A 172 27.33 -7.59 6.08
C LEU A 172 28.66 -8.13 6.61
N TRP A 173 29.76 -7.92 5.88
CA TRP A 173 31.11 -8.26 6.36
C TRP A 173 31.45 -7.51 7.65
N CYS A 174 31.21 -6.19 7.71
CA CYS A 174 31.48 -5.39 8.90
C CYS A 174 30.70 -5.91 10.12
N VAL A 175 29.40 -6.20 9.98
CA VAL A 175 28.59 -6.78 11.05
C VAL A 175 29.13 -8.14 11.48
N GLY A 176 29.49 -9.00 10.53
CA GLY A 176 30.12 -10.30 10.81
C GLY A 176 31.42 -10.18 11.60
N PHE A 177 32.31 -9.26 11.22
CA PHE A 177 33.57 -8.99 11.93
C PHE A 177 33.33 -8.47 13.34
N ILE A 178 32.37 -7.55 13.53
CA ILE A 178 32.02 -7.02 14.85
C ILE A 178 31.54 -8.15 15.77
N LEU A 179 30.65 -9.01 15.29
CA LEU A 179 30.15 -10.16 16.06
C LEU A 179 31.26 -11.16 16.40
N MET A 180 32.18 -11.41 15.47
CA MET A 180 33.32 -12.31 15.70
C MET A 180 34.29 -11.75 16.76
N LEU A 181 34.61 -10.45 16.70
CA LEU A 181 35.47 -9.79 17.68
C LEU A 181 34.80 -9.76 19.07
N TRP A 182 33.50 -9.47 19.12
CA TRP A 182 32.71 -9.51 20.35
C TRP A 182 32.72 -10.90 20.98
N GLY A 183 32.44 -11.95 20.18
CA GLY A 183 32.45 -13.33 20.65
C GLY A 183 33.80 -13.75 21.24
N ARG A 184 34.91 -13.39 20.58
CA ARG A 184 36.27 -13.65 21.09
C ARG A 184 36.56 -12.88 22.37
N HIS A 185 36.10 -11.63 22.47
CA HIS A 185 36.33 -10.80 23.65
C HIS A 185 35.54 -11.29 24.87
N CYS A 186 34.31 -11.77 24.67
CA CYS A 186 33.50 -12.42 25.71
C CYS A 186 34.09 -13.76 26.14
N SER A 187 34.54 -14.61 25.21
CA SER A 187 35.14 -15.91 25.55
C SER A 187 36.46 -15.77 26.30
N GLN A 188 37.27 -14.77 25.98
CA GLN A 188 38.52 -14.49 26.68
C GLN A 188 38.29 -13.93 28.09
N ARG A 189 37.26 -13.10 28.29
CA ARG A 189 36.87 -12.62 29.63
C ARG A 189 36.38 -13.77 30.51
N ALA A 190 35.58 -14.69 29.97
CA ALA A 190 35.11 -15.86 30.71
C ALA A 190 36.26 -16.79 31.14
N ARG A 191 37.29 -16.96 30.30
CA ARG A 191 38.48 -17.78 30.62
C ARG A 191 39.45 -17.15 31.63
N LYS A 192 39.36 -15.84 31.90
CA LYS A 192 40.18 -15.16 32.92
C LYS A 192 39.53 -15.12 34.31
N LEU A 193 38.27 -15.55 34.42
CA LEU A 193 37.46 -15.50 35.65
C LEU A 193 37.17 -16.89 36.25
N GLY A 194 37.71 -17.96 35.67
CA GLY A 194 37.73 -19.31 36.24
C GLY A 194 39.17 -19.77 36.41
#